data_AF-A0A9N9HB92-F1
#
_entry.id   AF-A0A9N9HB92-F1
#
_cell.length_a   1.000
_cell.length_b   1.000
_cell.length_c   1.000
_cell.angle_alpha   90.00
_cell.angle_beta   90.00
_cell.angle_gamma   90.00
#
_symmetry.space_group_name_H-M   'P 1'
#
loop_
_entity.id
_entity.type
_entity.pdbx_description
1 polymer ?
#
loop_
_entity_poly.entity_id
_entity_poly.type
_entity_poly.pdbx_seq_one_letter_code
_entity_poly.pdbx_strand_id
1 'polypeptide(L)'
;LKFVKLKCNMSIFIEYLAKAADNNNCITQYNVGDLYINGKLSVTKNVSLGMKYLKLATSASYSRAIELLQHFEIIIFLRKTNKIYEAFQYIALVDKLKLH
;
A
#
# COMPACT_ATOMS: atom_id res chain seq x y z
N LEU A 1 -28.02 19.24 11.90
CA LEU A 1 -26.92 18.43 12.47
C LEU A 1 -25.62 18.81 11.76
N LYS A 2 -24.67 19.37 12.51
CA LYS A 2 -23.43 19.98 12.03
C LYS A 2 -22.46 18.84 11.69
N PHE A 3 -22.05 18.70 10.42
CA PHE A 3 -20.99 17.80 9.94
C PHE A 3 -19.61 18.28 10.42
N VAL A 4 -19.46 18.46 11.73
CA VAL A 4 -18.21 18.88 12.35
C VAL A 4 -17.28 17.66 12.37
N LYS A 5 -16.47 17.61 11.31
CA LYS A 5 -15.01 17.46 11.47
C LYS A 5 -14.51 16.12 12.01
N LEU A 6 -14.94 15.01 11.40
CA LEU A 6 -14.20 13.73 11.43
C LEU A 6 -12.80 13.82 10.78
N LYS A 7 -12.52 14.89 10.02
CA LYS A 7 -11.22 15.18 9.39
C LYS A 7 -10.07 15.33 10.41
N CYS A 8 -10.38 15.77 11.65
CA CYS A 8 -9.37 16.00 12.69
C CYS A 8 -8.86 14.71 13.34
N ASN A 9 -9.65 13.64 13.37
CA ASN A 9 -9.22 12.37 13.95
C ASN A 9 -8.40 11.54 12.95
N MET A 10 -8.72 11.62 11.65
CA MET A 10 -8.03 10.83 10.63
C MET A 10 -6.59 11.30 10.40
N SER A 11 -6.34 12.62 10.39
CA SER A 11 -4.97 13.13 10.29
C SER A 11 -4.11 12.69 11.47
N ILE A 12 -4.67 12.75 12.68
CA ILE A 12 -4.03 12.29 13.91
C ILE A 12 -3.77 10.78 13.83
N PHE A 13 -4.73 9.99 13.39
CA PHE A 13 -4.58 8.54 13.20
C PHE A 13 -3.45 8.19 12.21
N ILE A 14 -3.37 8.91 11.08
CA ILE A 14 -2.29 8.74 10.10
C ILE A 14 -0.95 9.13 10.69
N GLU A 15 -0.88 10.21 11.48
CA GLU A 15 0.35 10.63 12.16
C GLU A 15 0.82 9.59 13.18
N TYR A 16 -0.08 9.05 14.00
CA TYR A 16 0.25 7.97 14.94
C TYR A 16 0.65 6.68 14.22
N LEU A 17 -0.01 6.34 13.11
CA LEU A 17 0.40 5.21 12.26
C LEU A 17 1.79 5.40 11.68
N ALA A 18 2.13 6.61 11.22
CA ALA A 18 3.46 6.91 10.70
C ALA A 18 4.53 6.79 11.79
N LYS A 19 4.30 7.38 12.99
CA LYS A 19 5.20 7.24 14.15
C LYS A 19 5.36 5.78 14.58
N ALA A 20 4.29 4.99 14.54
CA ALA A 20 4.35 3.57 14.88
C ALA A 20 5.08 2.74 13.80
N ALA A 21 5.06 3.17 12.53
CA ALA A 21 5.84 2.56 11.46
C ALA A 21 7.36 2.80 11.63
N ASP A 22 7.74 3.91 12.26
CA ASP A 22 9.15 4.24 12.56
C ASP A 22 9.74 3.34 13.66
N ASN A 23 8.91 2.65 14.45
CA ASN A 23 9.35 1.69 15.47
C ASN A 23 9.61 0.27 14.93
N ASN A 24 9.98 0.14 13.64
CA ASN A 24 10.24 -1.15 12.95
C ASN A 24 9.11 -2.19 13.02
N ASN A 25 7.87 -1.78 13.30
CA ASN A 25 6.73 -2.69 13.29
C ASN A 25 6.30 -2.96 11.85
N CYS A 26 6.63 -4.15 11.34
CA CYS A 26 6.36 -4.56 9.96
C CYS A 26 4.86 -4.57 9.60
N ILE A 27 3.97 -4.85 10.57
CA ILE A 27 2.53 -4.81 10.36
C ILE A 27 2.07 -3.36 10.15
N THR A 28 2.58 -2.44 10.98
CA THR A 28 2.26 -1.01 10.83
C THR A 28 2.83 -0.45 9.53
N GLN A 29 4.07 -0.78 9.18
CA GLN A 29 4.70 -0.41 7.92
C GLN A 29 3.91 -0.94 6.72
N TYR A 30 3.43 -2.19 6.78
CA TYR A 30 2.54 -2.75 5.77
C TYR A 30 1.24 -1.95 5.64
N ASN A 31 0.55 -1.67 6.76
CA ASN A 31 -0.71 -0.94 6.77
C ASN A 31 -0.57 0.49 6.23
N VAL A 32 0.53 1.18 6.57
CA VAL A 32 0.85 2.51 6.04
C VAL A 32 1.13 2.45 4.54
N GLY A 33 1.88 1.43 4.10
CA GLY A 33 2.16 1.19 2.68
C GLY A 33 0.89 1.01 1.86
N ASP A 34 0.00 0.12 2.32
CA ASP A 34 -1.30 -0.15 1.72
C ASP A 34 -2.21 1.09 1.69
N LEU A 35 -2.23 1.86 2.78
CA LEU A 35 -2.99 3.11 2.89
C LEU A 35 -2.61 4.14 1.81
N TYR A 36 -1.30 4.36 1.59
CA TYR A 36 -0.83 5.30 0.57
C TYR A 36 -1.01 4.76 -0.86
N ILE A 37 -0.87 3.46 -1.08
CA ILE A 37 -1.06 2.83 -2.40
C ILE A 37 -2.51 2.91 -2.86
N ASN A 38 -3.44 2.64 -1.94
CA ASN A 38 -4.87 2.55 -2.25
C ASN A 38 -5.64 3.84 -1.94
N GLY A 39 -5.00 4.85 -1.35
CA GLY A 39 -5.65 6.11 -0.98
C GLY A 39 -6.75 5.91 0.07
N LYS A 40 -6.55 4.96 1.00
CA LYS A 40 -7.53 4.64 2.04
C LYS A 40 -7.66 5.81 3.01
N LEU A 41 -8.79 5.87 3.73
CA LEU A 41 -9.00 6.86 4.80
C LEU A 41 -8.89 8.32 4.33
N SER A 42 -9.29 8.59 3.08
CA SER A 42 -9.18 9.91 2.43
C SER A 42 -7.74 10.44 2.31
N VAL A 43 -6.74 9.57 2.37
CA VAL A 43 -5.35 9.92 2.10
C VAL A 43 -5.13 10.01 0.59
N THR A 44 -4.45 11.06 0.16
CA THR A 44 -4.04 11.19 -1.23
C THR A 44 -3.12 10.03 -1.61
N LYS A 45 -3.50 9.31 -2.68
CA LYS A 45 -2.71 8.20 -3.19
C LYS A 45 -1.28 8.63 -3.49
N ASN A 46 -0.31 7.93 -2.92
CA ASN A 46 1.11 8.12 -3.16
C ASN A 46 1.80 6.76 -3.25
N VAL A 47 1.83 6.21 -4.47
CA VAL A 47 2.37 4.87 -4.73
C VAL A 47 3.85 4.78 -4.35
N SER A 48 4.65 5.81 -4.63
CA SER A 48 6.08 5.84 -4.30
C SER A 48 6.32 5.74 -2.79
N LEU A 49 5.60 6.56 -2.01
CA LEU A 49 5.69 6.53 -0.55
C LEU A 49 5.19 5.20 0.01
N GLY A 50 4.07 4.67 -0.51
CA GLY A 50 3.55 3.39 -0.06
C GLY A 50 4.50 2.22 -0.34
N MET A 51 5.16 2.19 -1.49
CA MET A 51 6.21 1.21 -1.80
C MET A 51 7.41 1.31 -0.87
N LYS A 52 7.81 2.52 -0.46
CA LYS A 52 8.89 2.71 0.52
C LYS A 52 8.55 2.01 1.85
N TYR A 53 7.32 2.19 2.34
CA TYR A 53 6.86 1.54 3.56
C TYR A 53 6.72 0.02 3.41
N LEU A 54 6.24 -0.48 2.26
CA LEU A 54 6.23 -1.93 1.99
C LEU A 54 7.64 -2.52 1.99
N LYS A 55 8.64 -1.83 1.42
CA LYS A 55 10.04 -2.25 1.47
C LYS A 55 10.56 -2.35 2.90
N LEU A 56 10.23 -1.38 3.75
CA LEU A 56 10.57 -1.46 5.18
C LEU A 56 9.91 -2.67 5.86
N ALA A 57 8.64 -2.95 5.55
CA ALA A 57 7.94 -4.11 6.11
C ALA A 57 8.56 -5.47 5.73
N THR A 58 9.34 -5.54 4.64
CA THR A 58 10.03 -6.78 4.23
C THR A 58 11.21 -7.16 5.11
N SER A 59 11.79 -6.24 5.88
CA SER A 59 12.96 -6.54 6.73
C SER A 59 12.66 -7.51 7.88
N ALA A 60 11.38 -7.74 8.18
CA ALA A 60 10.92 -8.66 9.22
C ALA A 60 10.36 -9.99 8.65
N SER A 61 10.68 -10.36 7.40
CA SER A 61 10.20 -11.58 6.76
C SER A 61 8.67 -11.71 6.69
N TYR A 62 7.96 -10.60 6.59
CA TYR A 62 6.50 -10.61 6.45
C TYR A 62 6.11 -10.98 5.01
N SER A 63 5.73 -12.25 4.79
CA SER A 63 5.45 -12.82 3.47
C SER A 63 4.47 -11.99 2.65
N ARG A 64 3.39 -11.48 3.26
CA ARG A 64 2.41 -10.63 2.56
C ARG A 64 2.98 -9.29 2.08
N ALA A 65 3.92 -8.68 2.82
CA ALA A 65 4.55 -7.44 2.36
C ALA A 65 5.48 -7.70 1.17
N ILE A 66 6.19 -8.82 1.19
CA ILE A 66 7.06 -9.26 0.09
C ILE A 66 6.23 -9.53 -1.17
N GLU A 67 5.16 -10.32 -1.05
CA GLU A 67 4.23 -10.63 -2.15
C GLU A 67 3.61 -9.37 -2.75
N LEU A 68 3.14 -8.46 -1.88
CA LEU A 68 2.52 -7.21 -2.33
C LEU A 68 3.53 -6.29 -3.03
N LEU A 69 4.76 -6.21 -2.50
CA LEU A 69 5.83 -5.45 -3.12
C LEU A 69 6.18 -5.98 -4.51
N GLN A 70 6.40 -7.29 -4.63
CA GLN A 70 6.71 -7.96 -5.91
C GLN A 70 5.62 -7.72 -6.94
N HIS A 71 4.35 -7.84 -6.54
CA HIS A 71 3.20 -7.55 -7.40
C HIS A 71 3.25 -6.12 -7.96
N PHE A 72 3.53 -5.13 -7.13
CA PHE A 72 3.64 -3.73 -7.60
C PHE A 72 4.86 -3.50 -8.49
N GLU A 73 6.00 -4.13 -8.20
CA GLU A 73 7.20 -4.01 -9.03
C GLU A 73 6.98 -4.61 -10.43
N ILE A 74 6.30 -5.77 -10.54
CA ILE A 74 5.90 -6.37 -11.82
C ILE A 74 4.98 -5.41 -12.59
N ILE A 75 3.93 -4.87 -11.96
CA ILE A 75 3.00 -3.94 -12.63
C ILE A 75 3.72 -2.69 -13.13
N ILE A 76 4.59 -2.10 -12.32
CA ILE A 76 5.37 -0.91 -12.70
C ILE A 76 6.30 -1.23 -13.87
N PHE A 77 6.98 -2.38 -13.83
CA PHE A 77 7.84 -2.83 -14.92
C PHE A 77 7.07 -3.00 -16.23
N LEU A 78 5.93 -3.69 -16.21
CA LEU A 78 5.08 -3.91 -17.38
C LEU A 78 4.54 -2.57 -17.94
N ARG A 79 4.14 -1.64 -17.08
CA ARG A 79 3.71 -0.31 -17.51
C ARG A 79 4.86 0.50 -18.11
N LYS A 80 6.05 0.47 -17.49
CA LYS A 80 7.24 1.19 -17.96
C LYS A 80 7.74 0.68 -19.32
N THR A 81 7.57 -0.62 -19.58
CA THR A 81 7.92 -1.26 -20.85
C THR A 81 6.80 -1.18 -21.90
N ASN A 82 5.74 -0.39 -21.64
CA ASN A 82 4.57 -0.23 -22.50
C ASN A 82 3.78 -1.53 -22.77
N LYS A 83 3.96 -2.55 -21.92
CA LYS A 83 3.28 -3.84 -21.95
C LYS A 83 1.95 -3.78 -21.18
N ILE A 84 1.09 -2.83 -21.55
CA ILE A 84 -0.13 -2.51 -20.79
C ILE A 84 -1.11 -3.69 -20.77
N TYR A 85 -1.24 -4.45 -21.87
CA TYR A 85 -2.09 -5.64 -21.93
C TYR A 85 -1.60 -6.75 -20.99
N GLU A 86 -0.29 -6.98 -20.91
CA GLU A 86 0.29 -7.95 -19.98
C GLU A 86 0.04 -7.52 -18.52
N ALA A 87 0.15 -6.21 -18.22
CA ALA A 87 -0.18 -5.68 -16.90
C ALA A 87 -1.65 -5.91 -16.54
N PHE A 88 -2.57 -5.73 -17.49
CA PHE A 88 -4.00 -5.97 -17.28
C PHE A 88 -4.29 -7.46 -17.02
N GLN A 89 -3.72 -8.36 -17.83
CA GLN A 89 -3.87 -9.81 -17.66
C GLN A 89 -3.30 -10.29 -16.32
N TYR A 90 -2.14 -9.77 -15.92
CA TYR A 90 -1.53 -10.08 -14.64
C TYR A 90 -2.41 -9.68 -13.46
N ILE A 91 -2.96 -8.46 -13.48
CA ILE A 91 -3.88 -7.97 -12.42
C ILE A 91 -5.11 -8.89 -12.33
N ALA A 92 -5.75 -9.19 -13.47
CA ALA A 92 -6.94 -10.04 -13.51
C ALA A 92 -6.66 -11.46 -12.97
N LEU A 93 -5.48 -12.02 -13.27
CA LEU A 93 -5.06 -13.33 -12.76
C LEU A 93 -4.88 -13.29 -11.23
N VAL A 94 -4.21 -12.27 -10.71
CA VAL A 94 -3.93 -12.13 -9.27
C VAL A 94 -5.22 -11.95 -8.47
N ASP A 95 -6.16 -11.14 -8.97
CA ASP A 95 -7.46 -10.95 -8.32
C ASP A 95 -8.25 -12.27 -8.27
N LYS A 96 -8.20 -13.07 -9.35
CA LYS A 96 -8.81 -14.40 -9.39
C LYS A 96 -8.19 -15.36 -8.37
N LEU A 97 -6.87 -15.33 -8.18
CA LEU A 97 -6.17 -16.20 -7.22
C LEU A 97 -6.44 -15.80 -5.75
N LYS A 98 -6.80 -14.54 -5.47
CA LYS A 98 -7.14 -14.05 -4.12
C LYS A 98 -8.58 -14.32 -3.70
N LEU A 99 -9.44 -14.74 -4.63
CA LEU A 99 -10.86 -15.02 -4.40
C LEU A 99 -11.14 -16.47 -3.92
N HIS A 100 -10.09 -17.28 -3.71
CA HIS A 100 -10.15 -18.67 -3.25
C HIS A 100 -9.26 -18.85 -2.01
#